data_AF-A0A3D2IJV7-F1
#
_entry.id   AF-A0A3D2IJV7-F1
#
_cell.length_a   1.000
_cell.length_b   1.000
_cell.length_c   1.000
_cell.angle_alpha   90.00
_cell.angle_beta   90.00
_cell.angle_gamma   90.00
#
_symmetry.space_group_name_H-M   'P 1'
#
loop_
_entity.id
_entity.type
_entity.pdbx_description
1 polymer ?
#
loop_
_entity_poly.entity_id
_entity_poly.type
_entity_poly.pdbx_seq_one_letter_code
_entity_poly.pdbx_strand_id
1 'polypeptide(L)'
;QYSTEVDGLSGNEDCGQMSAWYVFSAMGFYPVNPASGNYVIGTPQFEEVTISVSDAKTFTIITNGVSNKNIYIQSATLNGVLLEKSYISHKEIMEGGELIFEMGSVPNKNWAIQTEERPK
;
A
#
# COMPACT_ATOMS: atom_id res chain seq x y z
N GLN A 1 -2.69 -18.46 1.22
CA GLN A 1 -1.26 -18.52 1.61
C GLN A 1 -1.04 -18.05 3.04
N TYR A 2 -1.95 -17.21 3.57
CA TYR A 2 -2.00 -16.83 4.98
C TYR A 2 -3.38 -17.20 5.55
N SER A 3 -3.44 -17.72 6.77
CA SER A 3 -4.66 -17.88 7.57
C SER A 3 -4.33 -17.69 9.05
N THR A 4 -5.35 -17.62 9.89
CA THR A 4 -5.22 -17.51 11.37
C THR A 4 -5.10 -18.86 12.07
N GLU A 5 -5.06 -19.96 11.33
CA GLU A 5 -4.96 -21.32 11.87
C GLU A 5 -3.50 -21.68 12.22
N VAL A 6 -3.32 -22.77 12.96
CA VAL A 6 -1.99 -23.24 13.43
C VAL A 6 -1.03 -23.54 12.27
N ASP A 7 -1.55 -23.96 11.11
CA ASP A 7 -0.82 -24.23 9.86
C ASP A 7 -0.98 -23.12 8.83
N GLY A 8 -1.29 -21.89 9.27
CA GLY A 8 -1.72 -20.80 8.40
C GLY A 8 -0.65 -20.19 7.47
N LEU A 9 0.61 -20.62 7.57
CA LEU A 9 1.69 -20.16 6.68
C LEU A 9 1.97 -21.20 5.60
N SER A 10 2.11 -20.75 4.36
CA SER A 10 2.44 -21.64 3.23
C SER A 10 3.88 -22.14 3.20
N GLY A 11 4.73 -21.74 4.15
CA GLY A 11 6.14 -22.08 4.22
C GLY A 11 6.76 -21.59 5.54
N ASN A 12 8.10 -21.63 5.62
CA ASN A 12 8.83 -21.13 6.79
C ASN A 12 8.52 -19.64 7.03
N GLU A 13 8.38 -19.25 8.29
CA GLU A 13 8.11 -17.86 8.68
C GLU A 13 9.31 -16.93 8.41
N ASP A 14 10.52 -17.50 8.38
CA ASP A 14 11.79 -16.84 8.09
C ASP A 14 12.04 -15.59 8.95
N CYS A 15 11.90 -15.76 10.27
CA CYS A 15 12.29 -14.81 11.31
C CYS A 15 11.65 -13.41 11.14
N GLY A 16 10.38 -13.36 10.75
CA GLY A 16 9.61 -12.13 10.54
C GLY A 16 9.43 -11.75 9.08
N GLN A 17 10.17 -12.35 8.15
CA GLN A 17 10.14 -11.95 6.74
C GLN A 17 8.75 -12.19 6.12
N MET A 18 8.17 -13.39 6.29
CA MET A 18 6.87 -13.71 5.72
C MET A 18 5.74 -12.93 6.38
N SER A 19 5.84 -12.67 7.68
CA SER A 19 4.89 -11.87 8.43
C SER A 19 4.92 -10.40 7.99
N ALA A 20 6.11 -9.81 7.91
CA ALA A 20 6.29 -8.43 7.44
C ALA A 20 5.84 -8.25 5.99
N TRP A 21 6.07 -9.26 5.13
CA TRP A 21 5.56 -9.25 3.76
C TRP A 21 4.04 -9.13 3.72
N TYR A 22 3.32 -9.89 4.56
CA TYR A 22 1.87 -9.82 4.62
C TYR A 22 1.40 -8.46 5.14
N VAL A 23 2.02 -7.95 6.20
CA VAL A 23 1.66 -6.63 6.78
C VAL A 23 1.81 -5.52 5.74
N PHE A 24 2.96 -5.41 5.07
CA PHE A 24 3.17 -4.42 4.00
C PHE A 24 2.16 -4.58 2.86
N SER A 25 2.01 -5.81 2.35
CA SER A 25 1.12 -6.09 1.22
C SER A 25 -0.34 -5.79 1.56
N ALA A 26 -0.79 -6.07 2.79
CA ALA A 26 -2.15 -5.81 3.22
C ALA A 26 -2.43 -4.30 3.42
N MET A 27 -1.41 -3.52 3.81
CA MET A 27 -1.48 -2.05 3.80
C MET A 27 -1.52 -1.47 2.38
N GLY A 28 -1.10 -2.25 1.37
CA GLY A 28 -1.18 -1.87 -0.04
C GLY A 28 0.11 -1.31 -0.64
N PHE A 29 1.27 -1.46 0.02
CA PHE A 29 2.56 -1.09 -0.58
C PHE A 29 3.73 -1.94 -0.05
N TYR A 30 4.84 -2.00 -0.79
CA TYR A 30 5.99 -2.83 -0.42
C TYR A 30 7.35 -2.19 -0.76
N PRO A 31 8.37 -2.28 0.12
CA PRO A 31 9.71 -1.77 -0.15
C PRO A 31 10.52 -2.71 -1.07
N VAL A 32 10.23 -2.70 -2.37
CA VAL A 32 10.89 -3.59 -3.36
C VAL A 32 12.41 -3.38 -3.40
N ASN A 33 12.86 -2.12 -3.34
CA ASN A 33 14.26 -1.73 -3.19
C ASN A 33 14.42 -0.98 -1.87
N PRO A 34 14.77 -1.65 -0.76
CA PRO A 34 14.81 -1.03 0.57
C PRO A 34 15.73 0.18 0.67
N ALA A 35 16.80 0.23 -0.13
CA ALA A 35 17.75 1.34 -0.12
C ALA A 35 17.23 2.60 -0.84
N SER A 36 16.20 2.48 -1.68
CA SER A 36 15.65 3.61 -2.44
C SER A 36 14.84 4.58 -1.58
N GLY A 37 14.31 4.12 -0.45
CA GLY A 37 13.29 4.83 0.31
C GLY A 37 11.93 4.90 -0.40
N ASN A 38 11.71 4.15 -1.47
CA ASN A 38 10.40 4.05 -2.14
C ASN A 38 9.67 2.77 -1.77
N TYR A 39 8.36 2.89 -1.65
CA TYR A 39 7.41 1.81 -1.46
C TYR A 39 6.53 1.71 -2.70
N VAL A 40 6.59 0.57 -3.39
CA VAL A 40 5.79 0.32 -4.59
C VAL A 40 4.37 -0.02 -4.16
N ILE A 41 3.39 0.65 -4.76
CA ILE A 41 1.97 0.44 -4.47
C ILE A 41 1.51 -0.89 -5.07
N GLY A 42 0.87 -1.69 -4.22
CA GLY A 42 0.16 -2.92 -4.58
C GLY A 42 -1.35 -2.70 -4.54
N THR A 43 -2.07 -3.56 -3.82
CA THR A 43 -3.50 -3.40 -3.56
C THR A 43 -3.79 -3.49 -2.06
N PRO A 44 -4.38 -2.45 -1.44
CA PRO A 44 -4.74 -2.48 -0.02
C PRO A 44 -5.89 -3.45 0.25
N GLN A 45 -5.91 -4.04 1.45
CA GLN A 45 -6.94 -5.02 1.86
C GLN A 45 -7.92 -4.48 2.91
N PHE A 46 -7.55 -3.43 3.63
CA PHE A 46 -8.36 -2.84 4.69
C PHE A 46 -8.97 -1.52 4.26
N GLU A 47 -10.16 -1.21 4.77
CA GLU A 47 -10.84 0.08 4.53
C GLU A 47 -10.03 1.26 5.08
N GLU A 48 -9.35 1.07 6.20
CA GLU A 48 -8.49 2.08 6.81
C GLU A 48 -7.28 1.43 7.49
N VAL A 49 -6.11 2.05 7.35
CA VAL A 49 -4.90 1.74 8.12
C VAL A 49 -4.29 3.04 8.62
N THR A 50 -4.03 3.13 9.93
CA THR A 50 -3.30 4.27 10.51
C THR A 50 -1.91 3.84 10.98
N ILE A 51 -0.88 4.55 10.54
CA ILE A 51 0.51 4.36 10.94
C ILE A 51 0.95 5.56 11.78
N SER A 52 1.37 5.33 13.02
CA SER A 52 2.03 6.35 13.82
C SER A 52 3.47 6.53 13.33
N VAL A 53 3.77 7.69 12.71
CA VAL A 53 5.11 7.98 12.15
C VAL A 53 5.97 8.82 13.10
N SER A 54 5.35 9.51 14.06
CA SER A 54 6.01 10.09 15.23
C SER A 54 5.00 10.29 16.36
N ASP A 55 5.45 10.75 17.54
CA ASP A 55 4.57 11.02 18.69
C ASP A 55 3.42 12.00 18.39
N ALA A 56 3.56 12.83 17.35
CA ALA A 56 2.58 13.85 16.99
C ALA A 56 2.00 13.70 15.57
N LYS A 57 2.40 12.67 14.82
CA LYS A 57 2.02 12.52 13.41
C LYS A 57 1.58 11.10 13.09
N THR A 58 0.50 11.02 12.32
CA THR A 58 -0.02 9.80 11.73
C THR A 58 -0.01 9.91 10.22
N PHE A 59 0.17 8.77 9.56
CA PHE A 59 -0.07 8.57 8.15
C PHE A 59 -1.20 7.57 7.99
N THR A 60 -2.31 8.01 7.42
CA THR A 60 -3.54 7.21 7.30
C THR A 60 -3.76 6.83 5.84
N ILE A 61 -4.03 5.55 5.60
CA ILE A 61 -4.40 5.01 4.31
C ILE A 61 -5.90 4.74 4.35
N ILE A 62 -6.66 5.40 3.48
CA ILE A 62 -8.12 5.23 3.35
C ILE A 62 -8.38 4.54 2.02
N THR A 63 -9.13 3.45 2.04
CA THR A 63 -9.37 2.62 0.86
C THR A 63 -10.87 2.50 0.58
N ASN A 64 -11.39 3.47 -0.16
CA ASN A 64 -12.81 3.57 -0.45
C ASN A 64 -13.27 2.44 -1.38
N GLY A 65 -14.29 1.71 -0.92
CA GLY A 65 -14.95 0.67 -1.71
C GLY A 65 -14.17 -0.64 -1.86
N VAL A 66 -13.10 -0.87 -1.08
CA VAL A 66 -12.37 -2.14 -1.08
C VAL A 66 -13.30 -3.31 -0.73
N SER A 67 -13.17 -4.40 -1.47
CA SER A 67 -13.88 -5.64 -1.18
C SER A 67 -13.24 -6.80 -1.95
N ASN A 68 -13.72 -8.01 -1.71
CA ASN A 68 -13.33 -9.19 -2.49
C ASN A 68 -13.57 -9.05 -4.01
N LYS A 69 -14.41 -8.08 -4.44
CA LYS A 69 -14.65 -7.77 -5.86
C LYS A 69 -13.87 -6.54 -6.32
N ASN A 70 -13.74 -5.53 -5.45
CA ASN A 70 -13.12 -4.26 -5.78
C ASN A 70 -11.66 -4.26 -5.33
N ILE A 71 -10.80 -4.84 -6.17
CA ILE A 71 -9.37 -5.04 -5.89
C ILE A 71 -8.46 -4.14 -6.72
N TYR A 72 -9.00 -3.35 -7.65
CA TYR A 72 -8.24 -2.50 -8.55
C TYR A 72 -8.34 -1.03 -8.14
N ILE A 73 -7.20 -0.38 -8.00
CA ILE A 73 -7.11 1.07 -7.79
C ILE A 73 -7.62 1.79 -9.04
N GLN A 74 -8.60 2.67 -8.86
CA GLN A 74 -9.16 3.55 -9.88
C GLN A 74 -8.47 4.91 -9.85
N SER A 75 -8.18 5.43 -8.66
CA SER A 75 -7.40 6.64 -8.46
C SER A 75 -6.79 6.63 -7.07
N ALA A 76 -5.78 7.48 -6.87
CA ALA A 76 -5.17 7.71 -5.57
C ALA A 76 -4.93 9.21 -5.37
N THR A 77 -5.06 9.69 -4.14
CA THR A 77 -4.61 11.03 -3.75
C THR A 77 -3.71 10.95 -2.53
N LEU A 78 -2.66 11.77 -2.51
CA LEU A 78 -1.78 11.94 -1.35
C LEU A 78 -1.96 13.37 -0.85
N ASN A 79 -2.46 13.54 0.36
CA ASN A 79 -2.74 14.83 0.97
C ASN A 79 -3.58 15.75 0.08
N GLY A 80 -4.61 15.18 -0.57
CA GLY A 80 -5.53 15.88 -1.47
C GLY A 80 -4.98 16.14 -2.89
N VAL A 81 -3.73 15.77 -3.17
CA VAL A 81 -3.12 15.91 -4.51
C VAL A 81 -3.22 14.59 -5.25
N LEU A 82 -3.60 14.62 -6.53
CA LEU A 82 -3.69 13.44 -7.38
C LEU A 82 -2.31 12.73 -7.45
N LEU A 83 -2.31 11.44 -7.14
CA LEU A 83 -1.12 10.59 -7.18
C LEU A 83 -1.12 9.78 -8.48
N GLU A 84 -0.33 10.22 -9.45
CA GLU A 84 -0.22 9.59 -10.78
C GLU A 84 0.99 8.64 -10.92
N LYS A 85 1.65 8.31 -9.81
CA LYS A 85 2.78 7.38 -9.74
C LYS A 85 2.41 6.12 -8.94
N SER A 86 3.05 4.99 -9.23
CA SER A 86 2.79 3.70 -8.57
C SER A 86 3.68 3.46 -7.34
N TYR A 87 4.14 4.52 -6.68
CA TYR A 87 4.97 4.44 -5.48
C TYR A 87 4.80 5.67 -4.59
N ILE A 88 5.10 5.51 -3.31
CA ILE A 88 5.26 6.60 -2.33
C ILE A 88 6.65 6.51 -1.71
N SER A 89 7.20 7.64 -1.30
CA SER A 89 8.49 7.71 -0.64
C SER A 89 8.34 7.65 0.88
N HIS A 90 9.40 7.20 1.54
CA HIS A 90 9.51 7.23 2.99
C HIS A 90 9.34 8.65 3.53
N LYS A 91 9.85 9.65 2.83
CA LYS A 91 9.69 11.05 3.21
C LYS A 91 8.21 11.47 3.22
N GLU A 92 7.46 11.11 2.18
CA GLU A 92 6.01 11.39 2.09
C GLU A 92 5.24 10.71 3.24
N ILE A 93 5.60 9.48 3.62
CA ILE A 93 5.00 8.79 4.77
C ILE A 93 5.33 9.53 6.08
N MET A 94 6.59 9.90 6.29
CA MET A 94 7.06 10.57 7.53
C MET A 94 6.53 12.00 7.68
N GLU A 95 6.09 12.64 6.60
CA GLU A 95 5.39 13.93 6.67
C GLU A 95 4.02 13.80 7.35
N GLY A 96 3.41 12.61 7.29
CA GLY A 96 2.08 12.30 7.80
C GLY A 96 0.98 12.63 6.80
N GLY A 97 -0.27 12.63 7.28
CA GLY A 97 -1.45 12.96 6.48
C GLY A 97 -2.13 11.72 5.90
N GLU A 98 -2.70 11.82 4.70
CA GLU A 98 -3.63 10.84 4.16
C GLU A 98 -3.26 10.39 2.73
N LEU A 99 -3.28 9.08 2.52
CA LEU A 99 -3.27 8.43 1.21
C LEU A 99 -4.64 7.79 0.97
N ILE A 100 -5.39 8.31 0.01
CA ILE A 100 -6.75 7.86 -0.27
C ILE A 100 -6.76 7.12 -1.59
N PHE A 101 -7.25 5.88 -1.59
CA PHE A 101 -7.49 5.05 -2.75
C PHE A 101 -8.98 4.93 -3.04
N GLU A 102 -9.35 5.04 -4.32
CA GLU A 102 -10.68 4.67 -4.81
C GLU A 102 -10.60 3.32 -5.50
N MET A 103 -11.36 2.33 -5.04
CA MET A 103 -11.30 0.95 -5.54
C MET A 103 -12.44 0.62 -6.49
N GLY A 104 -12.18 -0.31 -7.41
CA GLY A 104 -13.15 -0.79 -8.38
C GLY A 104 -12.89 -2.22 -8.81
N SER A 105 -13.88 -2.82 -9.48
CA SER A 105 -13.86 -4.23 -9.89
C SER A 105 -13.21 -4.48 -11.26
N VAL A 106 -12.80 -3.41 -11.97
CA VAL A 106 -12.18 -3.49 -13.30
C VAL A 106 -10.85 -2.71 -13.27
N PRO A 107 -9.78 -3.20 -13.92
CA PRO A 107 -8.53 -2.47 -13.99
C PRO A 107 -8.69 -1.10 -14.64
N ASN A 108 -8.24 -0.03 -13.97
CA ASN A 108 -8.06 1.27 -14.62
C ASN A 108 -6.75 1.26 -15.43
N LYS A 109 -6.85 1.41 -16.75
CA LYS A 109 -5.69 1.44 -17.66
C LYS A 109 -5.04 2.81 -17.81
N ASN A 110 -5.55 3.83 -17.12
CA ASN A 110 -5.11 5.22 -17.23
C ASN A 110 -4.42 5.74 -15.96
N TRP A 111 -4.47 4.99 -14.85
CA TRP A 111 -3.79 5.38 -13.61
C TRP A 111 -2.35 4.84 -13.58
N ALA A 112 -1.41 5.66 -13.11
CA ALA A 112 0.00 5.31 -12.90
C ALA A 112 0.73 4.66 -14.10
N ILE A 113 0.48 5.17 -15.31
CA ILE A 113 1.05 4.61 -16.55
C ILE A 113 2.27 5.36 -17.11
N GLN A 114 2.55 6.57 -16.62
CA GLN A 114 3.64 7.40 -17.15
C GLN A 114 4.99 6.71 -16.92
N THR A 115 5.82 6.63 -17.96
CA THR A 115 7.07 5.84 -17.91
C THR A 115 8.08 6.50 -16.97
N GLU A 116 8.07 7.83 -16.93
CA GLU A 116 8.90 8.68 -16.11
C GLU A 116 8.58 8.55 -14.62
N GLU A 117 7.36 8.14 -14.28
CA GLU A 117 6.83 7.99 -12.92
C GLU A 117 6.88 6.54 -12.41
N ARG A 118 7.59 5.66 -13.11
CA ARG A 118 7.82 4.29 -12.63
C ARG A 118 8.82 4.28 -11.47
N PRO A 119 8.63 3.40 -10.48
CA PRO A 119 9.62 3.21 -9.43
C PRO A 119 10.96 2.76 -10.04
N LYS A 120 12.05 3.27 -9.47
CA LYS A 120 13.43 3.01 -9.90
C LYS A 120 14.09 1.89 -9.10
#